data_AF-A0A840CHF9-F1
#
_entry.id   AF-A0A840CHF9-F1
#
_cell.length_a   1.000
_cell.length_b   1.000
_cell.length_c   1.000
_cell.angle_alpha   90.00
_cell.angle_beta   90.00
_cell.angle_gamma   90.00
#
_symmetry.space_group_name_H-M   'P 1'
#
loop_
_entity.id
_entity.type
_entity.pdbx_description
1 polymer ?
#
loop_
_entity_poly.entity_id
_entity_poly.type
_entity_poly.pdbx_seq_one_letter_code
_entity_poly.pdbx_strand_id
1 'polypeptide(L)'
;MKTKLPLTLSLLFFLFISNINVSNAQLIRYGLKAGVDVSDHKINSDIFSVKNRVGFQIGGVLQINVPLTGFGVESGLQYGNKSYKISNDNGQGDISNLNYLTVPIMLRKSFSIFGVAGIYVKAGVFGNVKVGGGELTLTDGTKYDQKGFQTGLDTGLGVSLLNHLELGMQYRYKFSDTYDQEAAKDFRKVDRQTWTVSLAYLF
;
A
#
# COMPACT_ATOMS: atom_id res chain seq x y z
N MET A 1 8.51 -35.67 -1.44
CA MET A 1 7.09 -35.31 -1.21
C MET A 1 6.84 -33.93 -1.82
N LYS A 2 6.12 -33.85 -2.95
CA LYS A 2 5.85 -32.59 -3.67
C LYS A 2 4.65 -31.88 -3.04
N THR A 3 4.83 -30.58 -2.83
CA THR A 3 3.94 -29.61 -2.18
C THR A 3 2.53 -29.58 -2.76
N LYS A 4 1.55 -30.13 -2.02
CA LYS A 4 0.10 -29.95 -2.28
C LYS A 4 -0.47 -28.65 -1.69
N LEU A 5 0.33 -27.92 -0.92
CA LEU A 5 -0.02 -26.69 -0.21
C LEU A 5 -0.51 -25.51 -1.09
N PRO A 6 0.07 -25.22 -2.28
CA PRO A 6 -0.41 -24.10 -3.09
C PRO A 6 -1.77 -24.39 -3.74
N LEU A 7 -2.05 -25.66 -4.06
CA LEU A 7 -3.32 -26.08 -4.64
C LEU A 7 -4.45 -26.01 -3.62
N THR A 8 -4.20 -26.41 -2.36
CA THR A 8 -5.19 -26.29 -1.28
C THR A 8 -5.49 -24.84 -0.92
N LEU A 9 -4.50 -23.94 -0.98
CA LEU A 9 -4.70 -22.51 -0.72
C LEU A 9 -5.49 -21.84 -1.84
N SER A 10 -5.20 -22.19 -3.10
CA SER A 10 -5.97 -21.74 -4.27
C SER A 10 -7.41 -22.24 -4.22
N LEU A 11 -7.63 -23.48 -3.77
CA LEU A 11 -8.96 -24.06 -3.66
C LEU A 11 -9.77 -23.42 -2.51
N LEU A 12 -9.12 -23.12 -1.38
CA LEU A 12 -9.76 -22.36 -0.29
C LEU A 12 -10.15 -20.95 -0.73
N PHE A 13 -9.28 -20.28 -1.50
CA PHE A 13 -9.56 -18.96 -2.07
C PHE A 13 -10.76 -19.02 -3.04
N PHE A 14 -10.83 -20.06 -3.88
CA PHE A 14 -11.95 -20.27 -4.81
C PHE A 14 -13.28 -20.58 -4.10
N LEU A 15 -13.25 -21.40 -3.04
CA LEU A 15 -14.43 -21.70 -2.22
C LEU A 15 -14.93 -20.49 -1.41
N PHE A 16 -14.04 -19.56 -1.05
CA PHE A 16 -14.43 -18.29 -0.42
C PHE A 16 -15.19 -17.37 -1.39
N ILE A 17 -14.80 -17.36 -2.67
CA ILE A 17 -15.43 -16.51 -3.70
C ILE A 17 -16.83 -17.02 -4.08
N SER A 18 -17.07 -18.34 -4.04
CA SER A 18 -18.32 -18.94 -4.54
C SER A 18 -19.53 -18.86 -3.58
N ASN A 19 -19.39 -18.35 -2.36
CA ASN A 19 -20.46 -18.35 -1.33
C ASN A 19 -21.05 -16.96 -1.02
N ILE A 20 -20.70 -15.90 -1.76
CA ILE A 20 -21.19 -14.54 -1.49
C ILE A 20 -22.57 -14.38 -2.14
N ASN A 21 -23.61 -14.67 -1.36
CA ASN A 21 -25.01 -14.45 -1.71
C ASN A 21 -25.27 -12.96 -2.04
N VAL A 22 -26.01 -12.69 -3.12
CA VAL A 22 -26.29 -11.37 -3.72
C VAL A 22 -26.86 -10.32 -2.73
N SER A 23 -27.50 -10.76 -1.65
CA SER A 23 -28.03 -9.88 -0.58
C SER A 23 -26.94 -9.19 0.26
N ASN A 24 -25.71 -9.74 0.30
CA ASN A 24 -24.59 -9.18 1.07
C ASN A 24 -23.73 -8.18 0.28
N ALA A 25 -24.04 -7.90 -0.99
CA ALA A 25 -23.22 -7.02 -1.85
C ALA A 25 -23.14 -5.56 -1.34
N GLN A 26 -24.11 -5.11 -0.54
CA GLN A 26 -24.03 -3.81 0.13
C GLN A 26 -23.17 -3.84 1.40
N LEU A 27 -23.14 -4.98 2.09
CA LEU A 27 -22.42 -5.16 3.34
C LEU A 27 -20.93 -5.45 3.09
N ILE A 28 -20.62 -6.36 2.17
CA ILE A 28 -19.26 -6.80 1.86
C ILE A 28 -19.01 -6.57 0.38
N ARG A 29 -18.01 -5.75 0.08
CA ARG A 29 -17.52 -5.49 -1.28
C ARG A 29 -16.06 -5.88 -1.34
N TYR A 30 -15.63 -6.47 -2.45
CA TYR A 30 -14.23 -6.83 -2.65
C TYR A 30 -13.79 -6.36 -4.03
N GLY A 31 -12.49 -6.27 -4.24
CA GLY A 31 -11.99 -5.73 -5.50
C GLY A 31 -10.50 -5.78 -5.66
N LEU A 32 -10.04 -5.17 -6.74
CA LEU A 32 -8.63 -4.97 -7.04
C LEU A 32 -8.31 -3.49 -6.89
N LYS A 33 -7.14 -3.18 -6.33
CA LYS A 33 -6.63 -1.83 -6.17
C LYS A 33 -5.19 -1.77 -6.65
N ALA A 34 -4.91 -0.80 -7.50
CA ALA A 34 -3.57 -0.45 -7.92
C ALA A 34 -3.27 1.00 -7.51
N GLY A 35 -2.01 1.31 -7.24
CA GLY A 35 -1.59 2.65 -6.90
C GLY A 35 -0.11 2.90 -7.19
N VAL A 36 0.23 4.17 -7.28
CA VAL A 36 1.58 4.67 -7.51
C VAL A 36 1.99 5.50 -6.31
N ASP A 37 3.13 5.14 -5.74
CA ASP A 37 3.73 5.78 -4.57
C ASP A 37 4.73 6.86 -5.01
N VAL A 38 4.62 8.02 -4.39
CA VAL A 38 5.56 9.14 -4.52
C VAL A 38 6.03 9.53 -3.13
N SER A 39 7.33 9.36 -2.88
CA SER A 39 7.97 9.75 -1.61
C SER A 39 8.88 10.95 -1.83
N ASP A 40 8.55 12.09 -1.24
CA ASP A 40 9.31 13.34 -1.36
C ASP A 40 9.69 13.88 0.02
N HIS A 41 10.86 14.53 0.13
CA HIS A 41 11.29 15.27 1.32
C HIS A 41 11.24 16.79 1.12
N LYS A 42 11.02 17.29 -0.11
CA LYS A 42 10.83 18.70 -0.43
C LYS A 42 9.97 18.80 -1.69
N ILE A 43 8.67 19.08 -1.53
CA ILE A 43 7.79 19.49 -2.64
C ILE A 43 8.35 20.80 -3.19
N ASN A 44 9.25 20.70 -4.16
CA ASN A 44 9.65 21.79 -5.03
C ASN A 44 8.98 21.55 -6.38
N SER A 45 8.57 22.62 -7.05
CA SER A 45 7.68 22.67 -8.21
C SER A 45 8.15 21.94 -9.49
N ASP A 46 9.22 21.14 -9.43
CA ASP A 46 9.79 20.38 -10.54
C ASP A 46 9.47 18.89 -10.42
N ILE A 47 8.18 18.57 -10.54
CA ILE A 47 7.60 17.21 -10.55
C ILE A 47 8.27 16.32 -11.61
N PHE A 48 8.88 16.90 -12.65
CA PHE A 48 9.54 16.19 -13.74
C PHE A 48 11.02 15.81 -13.50
N SER A 49 11.65 16.30 -12.42
CA SER A 49 13.03 15.94 -12.07
C SER A 49 13.12 14.78 -11.05
N VAL A 50 11.99 14.36 -10.49
CA VAL A 50 11.89 13.35 -9.41
C VAL A 50 11.92 11.92 -10.00
N LYS A 51 13.00 11.55 -10.68
CA LYS A 51 13.20 10.16 -11.19
C LYS A 51 13.51 9.13 -10.09
N ASN A 52 13.65 9.54 -8.82
CA ASN A 52 14.44 8.77 -7.85
C ASN A 52 13.66 8.02 -6.76
N ARG A 53 12.32 8.13 -6.67
CA ARG A 53 11.53 7.50 -5.58
C ARG A 53 10.07 7.18 -5.97
N VAL A 54 9.87 6.54 -7.12
CA VAL A 54 8.54 6.06 -7.54
C VAL A 54 8.40 4.58 -7.19
N GLY A 55 7.30 4.23 -6.53
CA GLY A 55 6.92 2.84 -6.26
C GLY A 55 5.54 2.54 -6.85
N PHE A 56 5.18 1.26 -6.91
CA PHE A 56 3.81 0.86 -7.24
C PHE A 56 3.30 -0.14 -6.23
N GLN A 57 1.98 -0.20 -6.09
CA GLN A 57 1.28 -1.18 -5.28
C GLN A 57 0.09 -1.75 -6.05
N ILE A 58 -0.14 -3.05 -5.94
CA ILE A 58 -1.28 -3.76 -6.53
C ILE A 58 -1.78 -4.83 -5.55
N GLY A 59 -3.08 -4.96 -5.39
CA GLY A 59 -3.62 -5.88 -4.39
C GLY A 59 -5.12 -6.07 -4.41
N GLY A 60 -5.57 -7.01 -3.60
CA GLY A 60 -6.97 -7.19 -3.28
C GLY A 60 -7.41 -6.24 -2.17
N VAL A 61 -8.65 -5.77 -2.24
CA VAL A 61 -9.30 -4.99 -1.18
C VAL A 61 -10.60 -5.65 -0.77
N LEU A 62 -10.95 -5.47 0.49
CA LEU A 62 -12.19 -5.89 1.11
C LEU A 62 -12.76 -4.71 1.90
N GLN A 63 -14.01 -4.36 1.62
CA GLN A 63 -14.75 -3.32 2.30
C GLN A 63 -15.95 -3.95 3.00
N ILE A 64 -16.05 -3.76 4.31
CA ILE A 64 -17.21 -4.14 5.11
C ILE A 64 -17.93 -2.85 5.50
N ASN A 65 -19.08 -2.57 4.91
CA ASN A 65 -19.84 -1.34 5.13
C ASN A 65 -21.01 -1.63 6.07
N VAL A 66 -21.25 -0.74 7.03
CA VAL A 66 -22.43 -0.73 7.88
C VAL A 66 -23.57 -0.04 7.11
N PRO A 67 -24.69 -0.74 6.84
CA PRO A 67 -25.82 -0.16 6.11
C PRO A 67 -26.34 1.12 6.77
N LEU A 68 -26.93 2.01 5.97
CA LEU A 68 -27.54 3.30 6.38
C LEU A 68 -26.59 4.37 6.93
N THR A 69 -25.53 3.98 7.65
CA THR A 69 -24.63 4.94 8.31
C THR A 69 -23.52 5.45 7.39
N GLY A 70 -23.18 4.70 6.34
CA GLY A 70 -22.05 4.99 5.46
C GLY A 70 -20.68 4.77 6.10
N PHE A 71 -20.62 4.30 7.35
CA PHE A 71 -19.37 3.85 7.96
C PHE A 71 -19.02 2.43 7.51
N GLY A 72 -17.75 2.09 7.55
CA GLY A 72 -17.26 0.77 7.23
C GLY A 72 -15.80 0.58 7.59
N VAL A 73 -15.28 -0.60 7.30
CA VAL A 73 -13.89 -0.97 7.44
C VAL A 73 -13.37 -1.40 6.07
N GLU A 74 -12.23 -0.85 5.65
CA GLU A 74 -11.49 -1.30 4.47
C GLU A 74 -10.23 -2.03 4.94
N SER A 75 -10.03 -3.24 4.45
CA SER A 75 -8.80 -4.00 4.61
C SER A 75 -8.39 -4.63 3.29
N GLY A 76 -7.24 -5.30 3.24
CA GLY A 76 -6.78 -5.92 2.01
C GLY A 76 -5.39 -6.49 2.10
N LEU A 77 -4.87 -6.87 0.95
CA LEU A 77 -3.51 -7.38 0.80
C LEU A 77 -2.91 -6.80 -0.48
N GLN A 78 -1.87 -5.99 -0.32
CA GLN A 78 -1.25 -5.25 -1.42
C GLN A 78 0.22 -5.62 -1.54
N TYR A 79 0.60 -6.10 -2.71
CA TYR A 79 1.99 -6.25 -3.10
C TYR A 79 2.51 -4.92 -3.63
N GLY A 80 3.64 -4.44 -3.12
CA GLY A 80 4.27 -3.23 -3.62
C GLY A 80 5.74 -3.44 -3.92
N ASN A 81 6.24 -2.74 -4.93
CA ASN A 81 7.65 -2.64 -5.25
C ASN A 81 8.08 -1.18 -5.12
N LYS A 82 9.17 -0.96 -4.40
CA LYS A 82 9.85 0.33 -4.31
C LYS A 82 11.27 0.18 -4.84
N SER A 83 11.73 1.15 -5.62
CA SER A 83 13.12 1.22 -6.07
C SER A 83 13.69 2.58 -5.68
N TYR A 84 14.87 2.60 -5.06
CA TYR A 84 15.55 3.84 -4.67
C TYR A 84 16.94 3.90 -5.27
N LYS A 85 17.22 4.95 -6.03
CA LYS A 85 18.59 5.30 -6.43
C LYS A 85 19.11 6.38 -5.48
N ILE A 86 20.15 6.07 -4.71
CA ILE A 86 20.81 7.03 -3.82
C ILE A 86 22.10 7.49 -4.50
N SER A 87 22.15 8.77 -4.88
CA SER A 87 23.37 9.43 -5.35
C SER A 87 23.78 10.46 -4.31
N ASN A 88 24.96 10.32 -3.71
CA ASN A 88 25.55 11.27 -2.78
C ASN A 88 27.02 11.52 -3.15
N ASP A 89 27.59 12.66 -2.72
CA ASP A 89 28.96 13.09 -3.05
C ASP A 89 30.07 12.12 -2.59
N ASN A 90 29.76 11.18 -1.67
CA ASN A 90 30.68 10.17 -1.15
C ASN A 90 30.46 8.74 -1.68
N GLY A 91 29.63 8.55 -2.72
CA GLY A 91 29.43 7.25 -3.36
C GLY A 91 28.01 7.02 -3.89
N GLN A 92 27.89 6.06 -4.82
CA GLN A 92 26.61 5.62 -5.40
C GLN A 92 26.14 4.35 -4.69
N GLY A 93 24.89 4.35 -4.21
CA GLY A 93 24.23 3.18 -3.63
C GLY A 93 22.87 2.94 -4.28
N ASP A 94 22.59 1.72 -4.70
CA ASP A 94 21.30 1.34 -5.29
C ASP A 94 20.54 0.43 -4.31
N ILE A 95 19.32 0.81 -3.96
CA ILE A 95 18.35 -0.12 -3.35
C ILE A 95 17.42 -0.53 -4.48
N SER A 96 17.79 -1.61 -5.15
CA SER A 96 16.98 -2.19 -6.21
C SER A 96 15.95 -3.18 -5.62
N ASN A 97 14.75 -3.17 -6.21
CA ASN A 97 13.75 -4.23 -6.09
C ASN A 97 13.26 -4.55 -4.68
N LEU A 98 12.97 -3.52 -3.88
CA LEU A 98 12.43 -3.72 -2.55
C LEU A 98 10.94 -4.05 -2.61
N ASN A 99 10.60 -5.30 -2.29
CA ASN A 99 9.25 -5.84 -2.38
C ASN A 99 8.61 -6.00 -1.00
N TYR A 100 7.37 -5.51 -0.88
CA TYR A 100 6.58 -5.57 0.33
C TYR A 100 5.20 -6.15 0.11
N LEU A 101 4.72 -6.81 1.15
CA LEU A 101 3.32 -7.13 1.32
C LEU A 101 2.73 -6.21 2.39
N THR A 102 1.72 -5.46 2.03
CA THR A 102 1.06 -4.48 2.89
C THR A 102 -0.34 -4.97 3.25
N VAL A 103 -0.64 -4.99 4.54
CA VAL A 103 -1.97 -5.25 5.09
C VAL A 103 -2.47 -3.97 5.74
N PRO A 104 -3.39 -3.22 5.11
CA PRO A 104 -4.04 -2.08 5.73
C PRO A 104 -5.28 -2.50 6.53
N ILE A 105 -5.57 -1.75 7.59
CA ILE A 105 -6.83 -1.80 8.35
C ILE A 105 -7.30 -0.37 8.54
N MET A 106 -8.36 0.00 7.85
CA MET A 106 -8.84 1.38 7.71
C MET A 106 -10.29 1.49 8.14
N LEU A 107 -10.60 2.46 8.98
CA LEU A 107 -11.97 2.94 9.13
C LEU A 107 -12.30 3.80 7.91
N ARG A 108 -13.48 3.58 7.32
CA ARG A 108 -13.95 4.23 6.10
C ARG A 108 -15.29 4.90 6.37
N LYS A 109 -15.47 6.11 5.88
CA LYS A 109 -16.75 6.83 5.86
C LYS A 109 -17.04 7.27 4.43
N SER A 110 -18.21 6.89 3.93
CA SER A 110 -18.68 7.21 2.58
C SER A 110 -19.94 8.03 2.60
N PHE A 111 -20.03 8.92 1.62
CA PHE A 111 -21.18 9.74 1.33
C PHE A 111 -21.57 9.49 -0.13
N SER A 112 -22.73 8.88 -0.34
CA SER A 112 -23.25 8.65 -1.68
C SER A 112 -23.94 9.91 -2.20
N ILE A 113 -23.65 10.27 -3.44
CA ILE A 113 -24.17 11.42 -4.17
C ILE A 113 -25.01 10.85 -5.32
N PHE A 114 -26.34 10.96 -5.20
CA PHE A 114 -27.31 10.49 -6.20
C PHE A 114 -27.21 8.99 -6.56
N GLY A 115 -26.58 8.15 -5.72
CA GLY A 115 -26.46 6.70 -5.95
C GLY A 115 -25.49 6.26 -7.05
N VAL A 116 -24.97 7.21 -7.84
CA VAL A 116 -24.05 6.99 -8.96
C VAL A 116 -22.63 7.51 -8.70
N ALA A 117 -22.49 8.45 -7.77
CA ALA A 117 -21.21 8.99 -7.35
C ALA A 117 -21.12 8.97 -5.82
N GLY A 118 -19.94 9.19 -5.29
CA GLY A 118 -19.76 9.33 -3.86
C GLY A 118 -18.38 9.85 -3.52
N ILE A 119 -18.24 10.37 -2.31
CA ILE A 119 -16.95 10.70 -1.72
C ILE A 119 -16.71 9.80 -0.53
N TYR A 120 -15.45 9.45 -0.27
CA TYR A 120 -15.08 8.70 0.92
C TYR A 120 -13.84 9.30 1.57
N VAL A 121 -13.78 9.12 2.88
CA VAL A 121 -12.58 9.36 3.68
C VAL A 121 -12.26 8.08 4.44
N LYS A 122 -10.98 7.83 4.66
CA LYS A 122 -10.50 6.67 5.38
C LYS A 122 -9.28 6.99 6.22
N ALA A 123 -9.16 6.34 7.37
CA ALA A 123 -8.03 6.49 8.27
C ALA A 123 -7.81 5.21 9.06
N GLY A 124 -6.56 4.85 9.32
CA GLY A 124 -6.23 3.66 10.07
C GLY A 124 -4.75 3.39 10.10
N VAL A 125 -4.43 2.10 10.23
CA VAL A 125 -3.06 1.60 10.37
C VAL A 125 -2.74 0.64 9.25
N PHE A 126 -1.45 0.44 9.00
CA PHE A 126 -0.99 -0.60 8.09
C PHE A 126 0.20 -1.36 8.69
N GLY A 127 0.37 -2.60 8.24
CA GLY A 127 1.56 -3.41 8.45
C GLY A 127 2.19 -3.78 7.12
N ASN A 128 3.49 -3.58 6.98
CA ASN A 128 4.28 -4.01 5.84
C ASN A 128 5.20 -5.15 6.25
N VAL A 129 5.17 -6.24 5.49
CA VAL A 129 6.10 -7.37 5.61
C VAL A 129 7.01 -7.35 4.38
N LYS A 130 8.32 -7.36 4.59
CA LYS A 130 9.30 -7.48 3.50
C LYS A 130 9.24 -8.89 2.93
N VAL A 131 9.05 -9.00 1.62
CA VAL A 131 8.96 -10.30 0.93
C VAL A 131 10.23 -10.62 0.14
N GLY A 132 10.97 -9.59 -0.30
CA GLY A 132 12.25 -9.79 -0.98
C GLY A 132 12.92 -8.48 -1.40
N GLY A 133 14.23 -8.53 -1.63
CA GLY A 133 15.05 -7.35 -1.93
C GLY A 133 15.21 -6.40 -0.74
N GLY A 134 15.73 -5.20 -0.97
CA GLY A 134 16.02 -4.23 0.09
C GLY A 134 17.43 -4.32 0.68
N GLU A 135 18.33 -5.07 0.04
CA GLU A 135 19.75 -5.03 0.35
C GLU A 135 20.31 -3.66 -0.08
N LEU A 136 20.67 -2.84 0.89
CA LEU A 136 21.53 -1.68 0.64
C LEU A 136 22.93 -2.20 0.35
N THR A 137 23.38 -2.10 -0.91
CA THR A 137 24.78 -2.39 -1.28
C THR A 137 25.53 -1.06 -1.38
N LEU A 138 26.44 -0.81 -0.44
CA LEU A 138 27.37 0.31 -0.50
C LEU A 138 28.50 0.00 -1.50
N THR A 139 29.17 1.05 -2.01
CA THR A 139 30.27 0.92 -2.98
C THR A 139 31.48 0.11 -2.43
N ASP A 140 31.55 -0.07 -1.11
CA ASP A 140 32.56 -0.89 -0.42
C ASP A 140 32.19 -2.38 -0.27
N GLY A 141 31.01 -2.80 -0.77
CA GLY A 141 30.52 -4.18 -0.68
C GLY A 141 29.76 -4.53 0.60
N THR A 142 29.59 -3.58 1.52
CA THR A 142 28.82 -3.79 2.75
C THR A 142 27.32 -3.86 2.45
N LYS A 143 26.66 -4.91 2.97
CA LYS A 143 25.22 -5.15 2.81
C LYS A 143 24.48 -4.86 4.11
N TYR A 144 23.51 -3.94 4.08
CA TYR A 144 22.59 -3.72 5.19
C TYR A 144 21.19 -4.20 4.82
N ASP A 145 20.62 -5.04 5.69
CA ASP A 145 19.28 -5.57 5.47
C ASP A 145 18.22 -4.70 6.17
N GLN A 146 17.13 -4.43 5.45
CA GLN A 146 16.03 -3.62 5.98
C GLN A 146 15.15 -4.43 6.95
N LYS A 147 14.60 -3.79 8.00
CA LYS A 147 13.70 -4.45 8.95
C LYS A 147 12.54 -5.16 8.23
N GLY A 148 12.31 -6.42 8.60
CA GLY A 148 11.32 -7.30 7.95
C GLY A 148 9.86 -6.90 8.19
N PHE A 149 9.58 -6.11 9.23
CA PHE A 149 8.24 -5.62 9.54
C PHE A 149 8.26 -4.11 9.79
N GLN A 150 7.30 -3.38 9.19
CA GLN A 150 7.09 -1.95 9.42
C GLN A 150 5.62 -1.69 9.67
N THR A 151 5.31 -0.70 10.51
CA THR A 151 3.93 -0.26 10.73
C THR A 151 3.82 1.27 10.71
N GLY A 152 2.62 1.77 10.55
CA GLY A 152 2.36 3.20 10.48
C GLY A 152 0.88 3.53 10.37
N LEU A 153 0.62 4.82 10.16
CA LEU A 153 -0.70 5.36 9.85
C LEU A 153 -0.90 5.46 8.35
N ASP A 154 -2.13 5.25 7.94
CA ASP A 154 -2.61 5.48 6.60
C ASP A 154 -3.89 6.30 6.68
N THR A 155 -3.97 7.34 5.87
CA THR A 155 -5.13 8.21 5.76
C THR A 155 -5.39 8.47 4.30
N GLY A 156 -6.64 8.60 3.90
CA GLY A 156 -6.95 8.82 2.50
C GLY A 156 -8.34 9.38 2.29
N LEU A 157 -8.53 9.90 1.09
CA LEU A 157 -9.80 10.37 0.61
C LEU A 157 -9.93 10.10 -0.88
N GLY A 158 -11.15 10.05 -1.39
CA GLY A 158 -11.38 9.78 -2.78
C GLY A 158 -12.82 9.89 -3.19
N VAL A 159 -13.05 9.55 -4.46
CA VAL A 159 -14.35 9.52 -5.11
C VAL A 159 -14.67 8.10 -5.53
N SER A 160 -15.94 7.72 -5.46
CA SER A 160 -16.47 6.49 -6.04
C SER A 160 -17.41 6.83 -7.19
N LEU A 161 -17.26 6.16 -8.32
CA LEU A 161 -18.16 6.24 -9.47
C LEU A 161 -18.82 4.87 -9.70
N LEU A 162 -20.12 4.91 -9.98
CA LEU A 162 -20.98 3.78 -10.32
C LEU A 162 -20.96 2.65 -9.28
N ASN A 163 -20.53 2.94 -8.04
CA ASN A 163 -20.30 1.93 -7.00
C ASN A 163 -19.40 0.77 -7.46
N HIS A 164 -18.49 1.01 -8.38
CA HIS A 164 -17.50 0.03 -8.84
C HIS A 164 -16.11 0.64 -8.90
N LEU A 165 -15.99 1.85 -9.46
CA LEU A 165 -14.71 2.51 -9.61
C LEU A 165 -14.43 3.43 -8.42
N GLU A 166 -13.25 3.35 -7.82
CA GLU A 166 -12.81 4.32 -6.81
C GLU A 166 -11.48 4.92 -7.20
N LEU A 167 -11.40 6.25 -7.24
CA LEU A 167 -10.16 7.01 -7.38
C LEU A 167 -9.86 7.67 -6.05
N GLY A 168 -8.65 7.52 -5.53
CA GLY A 168 -8.31 8.10 -4.23
C GLY A 168 -6.85 8.42 -4.04
N MET A 169 -6.60 9.35 -3.14
CA MET A 169 -5.28 9.74 -2.68
C MET A 169 -5.10 9.28 -1.23
N GLN A 170 -3.93 8.75 -0.92
CA GLN A 170 -3.57 8.26 0.40
C GLN A 170 -2.27 8.92 0.86
N TYR A 171 -2.20 9.23 2.14
CA TYR A 171 -1.03 9.71 2.84
C TYR A 171 -0.67 8.68 3.91
N ARG A 172 0.53 8.12 3.78
CA ARG A 172 1.06 7.08 4.65
C ARG A 172 2.23 7.61 5.45
N TYR A 173 2.18 7.41 6.77
CA TYR A 173 3.23 7.79 7.71
C TYR A 173 3.74 6.56 8.46
N LYS A 174 5.03 6.23 8.33
CA LYS A 174 5.64 5.10 9.03
C LYS A 174 6.06 5.49 10.44
N PHE A 175 5.73 4.64 11.43
CA PHE A 175 6.16 4.82 12.82
C PHE A 175 7.58 4.32 13.08
N SER A 176 7.98 3.24 12.41
CA SER A 176 9.27 2.59 12.60
C SER A 176 10.37 3.24 11.74
N ASP A 177 11.56 3.40 12.32
CA ASP A 177 12.79 3.73 11.56
C ASP A 177 13.05 2.66 10.49
N THR A 178 13.42 3.11 9.28
CA THR A 178 13.61 2.24 8.11
C THR A 178 14.84 1.32 8.25
N TYR A 179 15.86 1.72 9.02
CA TYR A 179 17.16 1.02 9.20
C TYR A 179 17.56 0.85 10.67
N ASP A 180 18.48 -0.08 10.94
CA ASP A 180 19.00 -0.36 12.29
C ASP A 180 19.96 0.72 12.82
N GLN A 181 20.22 0.70 14.13
CA GLN A 181 20.78 1.84 14.87
C GLN A 181 22.19 2.30 14.46
N GLU A 182 22.91 1.51 13.66
CA GLU A 182 24.27 1.81 13.17
C GLU A 182 24.31 2.70 11.92
N ALA A 183 23.17 2.93 11.25
CA ALA A 183 23.11 3.85 10.10
C ALA A 183 23.10 5.32 10.56
N ALA A 184 23.83 6.19 9.86
CA ALA A 184 23.85 7.62 10.15
C ALA A 184 22.43 8.24 10.16
N LYS A 185 22.18 9.18 11.07
CA LYS A 185 20.84 9.75 11.37
C LYS A 185 20.06 10.23 10.13
N ASP A 186 20.77 10.66 9.09
CA ASP A 186 20.17 11.17 7.85
C ASP A 186 19.58 10.07 6.95
N PHE A 187 20.05 8.82 7.05
CA PHE A 187 19.48 7.68 6.33
C PHE A 187 18.29 7.02 7.07
N ARG A 188 18.15 7.25 8.38
CA ARG A 188 17.11 6.63 9.22
C ARG A 188 15.70 7.17 8.96
N LYS A 189 15.58 8.41 8.48
CA LYS A 189 14.29 9.11 8.23
C LYS A 189 13.84 9.10 6.77
N VAL A 190 14.59 8.43 5.90
CA VAL A 190 14.24 8.30 4.49
C VAL A 190 12.96 7.45 4.35
N ASP A 191 11.99 7.92 3.56
CA ASP A 191 10.69 7.26 3.27
C ASP A 191 9.69 7.17 4.44
N ARG A 192 9.75 8.10 5.41
CA ARG A 192 8.77 8.14 6.50
C ARG A 192 7.37 8.59 6.06
N GLN A 193 7.29 9.36 4.97
CA GLN A 193 6.07 9.90 4.37
C GLN A 193 5.97 9.43 2.92
N THR A 194 4.81 8.91 2.53
CA THR A 194 4.52 8.51 1.15
C THR A 194 3.13 9.02 0.78
N TRP A 195 3.03 9.63 -0.39
CA TRP A 195 1.74 9.92 -1.02
C TRP A 195 1.46 8.88 -2.09
N THR A 196 0.26 8.33 -2.10
CA THR A 196 -0.14 7.30 -3.06
C THR A 196 -1.39 7.74 -3.79
N VAL A 197 -1.35 7.77 -5.11
CA VAL A 197 -2.56 7.89 -5.94
C VAL A 197 -2.99 6.48 -6.31
N SER A 198 -4.27 6.16 -6.13
CA SER A 198 -4.79 4.79 -6.31
C SER A 198 -6.10 4.76 -7.08
N LEU A 199 -6.27 3.67 -7.84
CA LEU A 199 -7.48 3.29 -8.54
C LEU A 199 -7.91 1.91 -8.03
N ALA A 200 -9.17 1.77 -7.64
CA ALA A 200 -9.76 0.50 -7.27
C ALA A 200 -10.98 0.19 -8.13
N TYR A 201 -11.16 -1.09 -8.44
CA TYR A 201 -12.35 -1.65 -9.06
C TYR A 201 -12.95 -2.67 -8.09
N LEU A 202 -14.17 -2.40 -7.63
CA LEU A 202 -14.93 -3.18 -6.67
C LEU A 202 -16.02 -3.96 -7.40
N PHE A 203 -16.20 -5.22 -7.04
CA PHE A 203 -17.22 -6.14 -7.56
C PHE A 203 -18.48 -6.09 -6.70
#